data_AF-A0A024GDE1-F1
#
_entry.id   AF-A0A024GDE1-F1
#
_cell.length_a   1.000
_cell.length_b   1.000
_cell.length_c   1.000
_cell.angle_alpha   90.00
_cell.angle_beta   90.00
_cell.angle_gamma   90.00
#
_symmetry.space_group_name_H-M   'P 1'
#
loop_
_entity.id
_entity.type
_entity.pdbx_description
1 polymer ?
#
loop_
_entity_poly.entity_id
_entity_poly.type
_entity_poly.pdbx_seq_one_letter_code
_entity_poly.pdbx_strand_id
1 'polypeptide(L)'
;MTDTNCITDILDSFIEMSCWRATFPFSRTCSATTVRHNSVVLNRRSVNSLFCRFASSHKNKSDDADFELTLRALRGVPPENAKPFTEEEKEQHRIIGHRYNRMTSIKHNHWQRDLQTKIDLKWKAINALPKELQEEALEEDYDPIPPGSYIPSWTPPIKGFRLKDQAIELREEYND
;
A
#
# COMPACT_ATOMS: atom_id res chain seq x y z
N MET A 1 -59.98 15.68 2.39
CA MET A 1 -59.76 14.21 2.43
C MET A 1 -59.36 13.81 1.02
N THR A 2 -58.11 13.57 0.68
CA THR A 2 -56.90 13.25 1.45
C THR A 2 -55.67 13.68 0.64
N ASP A 3 -54.67 14.18 1.34
CA ASP A 3 -53.38 14.62 0.84
C ASP A 3 -52.51 13.42 0.39
N THR A 4 -51.95 13.46 -0.81
CA THR A 4 -50.92 12.49 -1.27
C THR A 4 -49.76 13.13 -2.03
N ASN A 5 -49.58 14.45 -1.99
CA ASN A 5 -48.57 15.14 -2.81
C ASN A 5 -47.43 15.79 -2.01
N CYS A 6 -47.25 15.45 -0.73
CA CYS A 6 -46.24 16.10 0.13
C CYS A 6 -44.95 15.28 0.35
N ILE A 7 -44.78 14.11 -0.29
CA ILE A 7 -43.62 13.23 -0.06
C ILE A 7 -42.60 13.30 -1.22
N THR A 8 -43.00 13.74 -2.42
CA THR A 8 -42.09 13.81 -3.58
C THR A 8 -41.23 15.07 -3.63
N ASP A 9 -41.58 16.12 -2.88
CA ASP A 9 -40.92 17.43 -3.01
C ASP A 9 -39.71 17.61 -2.07
N ILE A 10 -39.39 16.61 -1.24
CA ILE A 10 -38.24 16.64 -0.32
C ILE A 10 -36.99 15.97 -0.94
N LEU A 11 -37.12 15.21 -2.03
CA LEU A 11 -35.98 14.49 -2.63
C LEU A 11 -35.34 15.18 -3.84
N ASP A 12 -35.98 16.18 -4.44
CA ASP A 12 -35.40 16.93 -5.58
C ASP A 12 -34.66 18.21 -5.17
N SER A 13 -34.72 18.61 -3.90
CA SER A 13 -33.96 19.76 -3.37
C SER A 13 -32.56 19.41 -2.84
N PHE A 14 -32.16 18.13 -2.82
CA PHE A 14 -30.83 17.72 -2.34
C PHE A 14 -29.79 17.48 -3.46
N ILE A 15 -30.20 17.59 -4.73
CA ILE A 15 -29.29 17.41 -5.90
C ILE A 15 -28.83 18.76 -6.51
N GLU A 16 -29.40 19.90 -6.10
CA GLU A 16 -29.08 21.21 -6.70
C GLU A 16 -28.15 22.14 -5.89
N MET A 17 -27.60 21.71 -4.74
CA MET A 17 -26.68 22.54 -3.93
C MET A 17 -25.22 22.04 -3.88
N SER A 18 -24.67 21.58 -5.02
CA SER A 18 -23.24 21.25 -5.15
C SER A 18 -22.51 21.97 -6.29
N CYS A 19 -23.14 22.98 -6.89
CA CYS A 19 -22.55 23.80 -7.95
C CYS A 19 -22.29 25.24 -7.49
N TRP A 20 -21.52 25.40 -6.41
CA TRP A 20 -20.85 26.70 -6.15
C TRP A 20 -19.49 26.73 -6.85
N ARG A 21 -19.60 27.32 -8.03
CA ARG A 21 -18.59 27.85 -8.94
C ARG A 21 -17.59 28.74 -8.17
N ALA A 22 -16.41 28.21 -7.86
CA ALA A 22 -15.24 29.04 -7.61
C ALA A 22 -14.53 29.27 -8.95
N THR A 23 -14.76 30.44 -9.54
CA THR A 23 -14.00 30.99 -10.66
C THR A 23 -12.55 31.27 -10.22
N PHE A 24 -11.62 30.41 -10.64
CA PHE A 24 -10.21 30.78 -10.77
C PHE A 24 -9.84 30.72 -12.26
N PRO A 25 -9.48 31.84 -12.90
CA PRO A 25 -8.93 31.83 -14.24
C PRO A 25 -7.44 31.48 -14.11
N PHE A 26 -7.07 30.23 -14.37
CA PHE A 26 -5.69 29.92 -14.68
C PHE A 26 -5.66 29.00 -15.90
N SER A 27 -5.65 29.65 -17.06
CA SER A 27 -5.23 29.06 -18.31
C SER A 27 -3.78 28.60 -18.19
N ARG A 28 -3.58 27.35 -17.79
CA ARG A 28 -2.43 26.58 -18.27
C ARG A 28 -2.89 25.76 -19.45
N THR A 29 -2.57 26.26 -20.64
CA THR A 29 -2.45 25.43 -21.82
C THR A 29 -1.45 24.33 -21.49
N CYS A 30 -1.95 23.11 -21.28
CA CYS A 30 -1.11 21.92 -21.28
C CYS A 30 -0.66 21.71 -22.73
N SER A 31 0.49 22.29 -23.09
CA SER A 31 1.23 21.88 -24.28
C SER A 31 1.58 20.40 -24.09
N ALA A 32 0.79 19.52 -24.71
CA ALA A 32 1.11 18.11 -24.83
C ALA A 32 2.33 17.97 -25.75
N THR A 33 3.52 18.22 -25.23
CA THR A 33 4.76 17.80 -25.89
C THR A 33 4.82 16.29 -25.72
N THR A 34 4.28 15.56 -26.69
CA THR A 34 4.53 14.13 -26.84
C THR A 34 6.02 13.95 -27.06
N VAL A 35 6.78 13.71 -25.99
CA VAL A 35 8.13 13.18 -26.09
C VAL A 35 7.96 11.75 -26.61
N ARG A 36 8.19 11.58 -27.91
CA ARG A 36 8.38 10.28 -28.52
C ARG A 36 9.59 9.65 -27.83
N HIS A 37 9.35 8.70 -26.94
CA HIS A 37 10.41 7.78 -26.55
C HIS A 37 10.75 6.95 -27.79
N ASN A 38 11.95 7.18 -28.34
CA ASN A 38 12.54 6.33 -29.36
C ASN A 38 12.62 4.91 -28.80
N SER A 39 11.80 3.99 -29.32
CA SER A 39 11.97 2.57 -29.10
C SER A 39 13.22 2.12 -29.85
N VAL A 40 14.38 2.20 -29.19
CA VAL A 40 15.59 1.53 -29.67
C VAL A 40 15.32 0.04 -29.62
N VAL A 41 15.11 -0.55 -30.80
CA VAL A 41 15.10 -1.99 -31.03
C VAL A 41 16.50 -2.50 -30.68
N LEU A 42 16.69 -2.98 -29.46
CA LEU A 42 17.91 -3.67 -29.06
C LEU A 42 17.90 -5.05 -29.71
N ASN A 43 18.63 -5.15 -30.80
CA ASN A 43 18.96 -6.38 -31.50
C ASN A 43 19.78 -7.27 -30.55
N ARG A 44 19.15 -8.28 -29.93
CA ARG A 44 19.84 -9.29 -29.10
C ARG A 44 20.73 -10.14 -30.02
N ARG A 45 21.96 -9.69 -30.24
CA ARG A 45 23.02 -10.53 -30.80
C ARG A 45 23.46 -11.52 -29.73
N SER A 46 23.27 -12.80 -30.03
CA SER A 46 23.85 -13.94 -29.33
C SER A 46 25.37 -13.75 -29.22
N VAL A 47 25.87 -13.59 -28.01
CA VAL A 47 27.28 -13.76 -27.65
C VAL A 47 27.39 -14.94 -26.71
N ASN A 48 27.11 -16.13 -27.25
CA ASN A 48 27.61 -17.36 -26.68
C ASN A 48 29.05 -17.54 -27.15
N SER A 49 30.04 -17.20 -26.33
CA SER A 49 31.31 -17.93 -26.20
C SER A 49 32.32 -17.15 -25.37
N LEU A 50 33.13 -17.90 -24.63
CA LEU A 50 34.31 -17.49 -23.85
C LEU A 50 34.07 -17.09 -22.39
N PHE A 51 33.47 -18.00 -21.62
CA PHE A 51 33.84 -18.14 -20.21
C PHE A 51 34.03 -19.61 -19.85
N CYS A 52 35.17 -20.17 -20.28
CA CYS A 52 35.69 -21.42 -19.72
C CYS A 52 37.12 -21.12 -19.29
N ARG A 53 37.37 -20.99 -17.98
CA ARG A 53 38.61 -21.45 -17.34
C ARG A 53 38.55 -21.32 -15.81
N PHE A 54 38.93 -22.43 -15.18
CA PHE A 54 39.11 -22.72 -13.75
C PHE A 54 37.87 -23.00 -12.91
N ALA A 55 37.34 -24.22 -13.05
CA ALA A 55 36.65 -24.91 -11.96
C ALA A 55 37.63 -25.90 -11.30
N SER A 56 38.13 -25.58 -10.11
CA SER A 56 38.75 -26.56 -9.22
C SER A 56 37.66 -27.48 -8.67
N SER A 57 37.81 -28.78 -8.91
CA SER A 57 36.86 -29.80 -8.50
C SER A 57 36.97 -30.09 -7.00
N HIS A 58 36.15 -29.41 -6.18
CA HIS A 58 35.68 -29.95 -4.90
C HIS A 58 34.17 -30.15 -4.95
N LYS A 59 33.74 -31.38 -5.25
CA LYS A 59 32.33 -31.77 -5.29
C LYS A 59 31.87 -32.19 -3.88
N ASN A 60 31.41 -31.23 -3.08
CA ASN A 60 30.49 -31.53 -2.00
C ASN A 60 29.08 -31.54 -2.59
N LYS A 61 28.56 -32.74 -2.88
CA LYS A 61 27.26 -32.92 -3.55
C LYS A 61 26.05 -32.47 -2.70
N SER A 62 26.27 -32.04 -1.45
CA SER A 62 25.24 -31.56 -0.52
C SER A 62 24.75 -30.15 -0.88
N ASP A 63 25.68 -29.25 -1.20
CA ASP A 63 25.38 -27.82 -1.28
C ASP A 63 24.56 -27.50 -2.55
N ASP A 64 24.79 -28.27 -3.61
CA ASP A 64 24.01 -28.22 -4.85
C ASP A 64 22.57 -28.70 -4.62
N ALA A 65 22.35 -29.70 -3.76
CA ALA A 65 21.02 -30.27 -3.50
C ALA A 65 20.14 -29.32 -2.67
N ASP A 66 20.72 -28.67 -1.65
CA ASP A 66 20.03 -27.69 -0.81
C ASP A 66 19.71 -26.40 -1.59
N PHE A 67 20.62 -26.00 -2.49
CA PHE A 67 20.38 -24.89 -3.40
C PHE A 67 19.26 -25.18 -4.41
N GLU A 68 19.25 -26.37 -5.01
CA GLU A 68 18.16 -26.81 -5.90
C GLU A 68 16.82 -26.93 -5.16
N LEU A 69 16.81 -27.38 -3.90
CA LEU A 69 15.63 -27.38 -3.05
C LEU A 69 15.12 -25.95 -2.79
N THR A 70 16.03 -25.03 -2.51
CA THR A 70 15.71 -23.60 -2.31
C THR A 70 15.16 -22.98 -3.60
N LEU A 71 15.77 -23.27 -4.75
CA LEU A 71 15.27 -22.83 -6.05
C LEU A 71 13.90 -23.44 -6.37
N ARG A 72 13.66 -24.69 -6.01
CA ARG A 72 12.35 -25.34 -6.17
C ARG A 72 11.28 -24.68 -5.28
N ALA A 73 11.63 -24.32 -4.05
CA ALA A 73 10.74 -23.60 -3.15
C ALA A 73 10.41 -22.19 -3.69
N LEU A 74 11.40 -21.49 -4.25
CA LEU A 74 11.24 -20.15 -4.85
C LEU A 74 10.47 -20.15 -6.17
N ARG A 75 10.67 -21.18 -7.01
CA ARG A 75 9.99 -21.30 -8.31
C ARG A 75 8.49 -21.59 -8.18
N GLY A 76 8.06 -22.10 -7.03
CA GLY A 76 6.69 -22.51 -6.77
C GLY A 76 6.29 -23.75 -7.58
N VAL A 77 5.70 -24.76 -6.93
CA VAL A 77 5.09 -25.89 -7.64
C VAL A 77 3.65 -25.48 -7.95
N PRO A 78 3.24 -25.37 -9.24
CA PRO A 78 1.85 -25.11 -9.55
C PRO A 78 1.00 -26.26 -8.98
N PRO A 79 -0.18 -25.99 -8.41
CA PRO A 79 -1.03 -27.04 -7.88
C PRO A 79 -1.36 -28.04 -9.00
N GLU A 80 -1.22 -29.33 -8.70
CA GLU A 80 -1.34 -30.41 -9.70
C GLU A 80 -2.70 -30.43 -10.41
N ASN A 81 -3.74 -29.86 -9.81
CA ASN A 81 -5.11 -29.83 -10.33
C ASN A 81 -5.72 -28.41 -10.27
N ALA A 82 -5.12 -27.45 -10.96
CA ALA A 82 -5.71 -26.13 -11.14
C ALA A 82 -7.01 -26.26 -11.96
N LYS A 83 -8.18 -26.23 -11.30
CA LYS A 83 -9.47 -26.17 -11.99
C LYS A 83 -9.56 -24.82 -12.73
N PRO A 84 -9.78 -24.80 -14.06
CA PRO A 84 -9.97 -23.54 -14.77
C PRO A 84 -11.27 -22.90 -14.27
N PHE A 85 -11.21 -21.59 -13.97
CA PHE A 85 -12.40 -20.84 -13.60
C PHE A 85 -13.45 -20.90 -14.71
N THR A 86 -14.71 -21.06 -14.34
CA THR A 86 -15.83 -20.93 -15.27
C THR A 86 -15.91 -19.48 -15.78
N GLU A 87 -16.57 -19.25 -16.92
CA GLU A 87 -16.70 -17.90 -17.48
C GLU A 87 -17.45 -16.95 -16.54
N GLU A 88 -18.46 -17.47 -15.83
CA GLU A 88 -19.21 -16.71 -14.83
C GLU A 88 -18.32 -16.30 -13.66
N GLU A 89 -17.49 -17.21 -13.12
CA GLU A 89 -16.55 -16.92 -12.04
C GLU A 89 -15.50 -15.88 -12.45
N LYS A 90 -15.01 -15.95 -13.69
CA LYS A 90 -14.07 -14.96 -14.23
C LYS A 90 -14.70 -13.56 -14.25
N GLU A 91 -15.96 -13.46 -14.64
CA GLU A 91 -16.68 -12.19 -14.65
C GLU A 91 -16.89 -11.66 -13.23
N GLN A 92 -17.28 -12.53 -12.28
CA GLN A 92 -17.40 -12.14 -10.86
C GLN A 92 -16.07 -11.62 -10.31
N HIS A 93 -14.97 -12.31 -10.55
CA HIS A 93 -13.64 -11.88 -10.13
C HIS A 93 -13.24 -10.54 -10.77
N ARG A 94 -13.59 -10.32 -12.05
CA ARG A 94 -13.37 -9.03 -12.73
C ARG A 94 -14.13 -7.90 -12.04
N ILE A 95 -15.42 -8.10 -11.74
CA ILE A 95 -16.25 -7.10 -11.06
C ILE A 95 -15.71 -6.81 -9.66
N ILE A 96 -15.36 -7.85 -8.89
CA ILE A 96 -14.78 -7.72 -7.55
C ILE A 96 -13.47 -6.93 -7.60
N GLY A 97 -12.58 -7.26 -8.54
CA GLY A 97 -11.31 -6.55 -8.72
C GLY A 97 -11.50 -5.07 -9.03
N HIS A 98 -12.40 -4.74 -9.97
CA HIS A 98 -12.72 -3.34 -10.28
C HIS A 98 -13.32 -2.60 -9.08
N ARG A 99 -14.22 -3.24 -8.33
CA ARG A 99 -14.83 -2.66 -7.13
C ARG A 99 -13.77 -2.41 -6.06
N TYR A 100 -12.90 -3.39 -5.81
CA TYR A 100 -11.80 -3.26 -4.86
C TYR A 100 -10.88 -2.09 -5.22
N ASN A 101 -10.46 -1.98 -6.49
CA ASN A 101 -9.63 -0.90 -6.97
C ASN A 101 -10.29 0.46 -6.77
N ARG A 102 -11.57 0.59 -7.16
CA ARG A 102 -12.34 1.82 -6.97
C ARG A 102 -12.39 2.23 -5.49
N MET A 103 -12.74 1.31 -4.60
CA MET A 103 -12.84 1.60 -3.17
C MET A 103 -11.48 1.95 -2.55
N THR A 104 -10.41 1.29 -3.00
CA THR A 104 -9.05 1.58 -2.54
C THR A 104 -8.59 2.97 -2.97
N SER A 105 -8.86 3.36 -4.22
CA SER A 105 -8.56 4.72 -4.70
C SER A 105 -9.35 5.78 -3.94
N ILE A 106 -10.64 5.54 -3.64
CA ILE A 106 -11.45 6.46 -2.82
C ILE A 106 -10.81 6.64 -1.44
N LYS A 107 -10.47 5.54 -0.75
CA LYS A 107 -9.80 5.60 0.56
C LYS A 107 -8.49 6.36 0.51
N HIS A 108 -7.68 6.13 -0.53
CA HIS A 108 -6.42 6.85 -0.73
C HIS A 108 -6.66 8.36 -0.90
N ASN A 109 -7.62 8.76 -1.73
CA ASN A 109 -7.94 10.16 -1.97
C ASN A 109 -8.41 10.88 -0.69
N HIS A 110 -9.23 10.23 0.13
CA HIS A 110 -9.62 10.76 1.44
C HIS A 110 -8.40 10.97 2.34
N TRP A 111 -7.55 9.96 2.46
CA TRP A 111 -6.33 10.06 3.26
C TRP A 111 -5.40 11.19 2.79
N GLN A 112 -5.20 11.34 1.48
CA GLN A 112 -4.39 12.42 0.90
C GLN A 112 -5.00 13.80 1.17
N ARG A 113 -6.34 13.94 1.06
CA ARG A 113 -7.04 15.19 1.38
C ARG A 113 -6.89 15.56 2.86
N ASP A 114 -6.99 14.58 3.75
CA ASP A 114 -6.83 14.78 5.18
C ASP A 114 -5.40 15.21 5.53
N LEU A 115 -4.40 14.56 4.92
CA LEU A 115 -2.99 14.94 5.08
C LEU A 115 -2.72 16.36 4.61
N GLN A 116 -3.20 16.72 3.41
CA GLN A 116 -3.04 18.08 2.89
C GLN A 116 -3.68 19.11 3.83
N THR A 117 -4.89 18.82 4.32
CA THR A 117 -5.59 19.70 5.27
C THR A 117 -4.77 19.90 6.54
N LYS A 118 -4.15 18.85 7.08
CA LYS A 118 -3.28 18.94 8.26
C LYS A 118 -2.04 19.80 8.00
N ILE A 119 -1.41 19.65 6.83
CA ILE A 119 -0.25 20.45 6.42
C ILE A 119 -0.65 21.93 6.32
N ASP A 120 -1.76 22.23 5.65
CA ASP A 120 -2.25 23.60 5.48
C ASP A 120 -2.58 24.27 6.82
N LEU A 121 -3.20 23.52 7.73
CA LEU A 121 -3.49 23.99 9.09
C LEU A 121 -2.22 24.22 9.89
N LYS A 122 -1.21 23.35 9.78
CA LYS A 122 0.10 23.54 10.43
C LYS A 122 0.74 24.85 9.98
N TRP A 123 0.80 25.12 8.68
CA TRP A 123 1.39 26.35 8.16
C TRP A 123 0.63 27.60 8.59
N LYS A 124 -0.71 27.56 8.58
CA LYS A 124 -1.54 28.66 9.09
C LYS A 124 -1.30 28.92 10.57
N ALA A 125 -1.15 27.88 11.37
CA ALA A 125 -0.86 27.99 12.80
C ALA A 125 0.51 28.61 13.05
N ILE A 126 1.56 28.16 12.36
CA ILE A 126 2.92 28.74 12.48
C ILE A 126 2.91 30.23 12.14
N ASN A 127 2.23 30.62 11.06
CA ASN A 127 2.13 32.02 10.66
C ASN A 127 1.32 32.90 11.63
N ALA A 128 0.44 32.30 12.43
CA ALA A 128 -0.34 33.01 13.44
C ALA A 128 0.44 33.27 14.74
N LEU A 129 1.57 32.58 14.95
CA LEU A 129 2.43 32.78 16.13
C LEU A 129 3.22 34.09 16.06
N PRO A 130 3.63 34.67 17.20
CA PRO A 130 4.59 35.77 17.21
C PRO A 130 5.96 35.30 16.71
N LYS A 131 6.73 36.21 16.10
CA LYS A 131 7.99 35.89 15.40
C LYS A 131 9.02 35.17 16.28
N GLU A 132 9.08 35.52 17.57
CA GLU A 132 10.01 34.91 18.53
C GLU A 132 9.80 33.39 18.66
N LEU A 133 8.56 32.92 18.58
CA LEU A 133 8.21 31.50 18.71
C LEU A 133 8.16 30.76 17.36
N GLN A 134 8.21 31.49 16.23
CA GLN A 134 8.20 30.88 14.91
C GLN A 134 9.51 30.16 14.61
N GLU A 135 10.64 30.70 15.08
CA GLU A 135 11.97 30.12 14.88
C GLU A 135 12.07 28.75 15.55
N GLU A 136 11.65 28.63 16.81
CA GLU A 136 11.60 27.37 17.55
C GLU A 136 10.63 26.35 16.90
N ALA A 137 9.47 26.81 16.42
CA ALA A 137 8.48 25.93 15.78
C ALA A 137 8.95 25.33 14.43
N LEU A 138 9.99 25.89 13.81
CA LEU A 138 10.58 25.40 12.56
C LEU A 138 11.76 24.45 12.81
N GLU A 139 12.22 24.32 14.05
CA GLU A 139 13.28 23.37 14.42
C GLU A 139 12.80 21.92 14.26
N GLU A 140 13.70 21.05 13.80
CA GLU A 140 13.41 19.63 13.59
C GLU A 140 13.46 18.87 14.91
N ASP A 141 12.37 18.19 15.27
CA ASP A 141 12.30 17.32 16.43
C ASP A 141 12.90 15.94 16.12
N TYR A 142 13.96 15.59 16.85
CA TYR A 142 14.66 14.30 16.74
C TYR A 142 14.30 13.33 17.87
N ASP A 143 13.33 13.67 18.72
CA ASP A 143 12.91 12.79 19.80
C ASP A 143 12.33 11.47 19.26
N PRO A 144 12.69 10.34 19.87
CA PRO A 144 12.14 9.05 19.45
C PRO A 144 10.64 8.97 19.80
N ILE A 145 9.91 8.17 19.03
CA ILE A 145 8.51 7.85 19.32
C ILE A 145 8.42 7.28 20.75
N PRO A 146 7.48 7.77 21.58
CA PRO A 146 7.42 7.37 22.98
C PRO A 146 7.18 5.85 23.13
N PRO A 147 7.86 5.20 24.11
CA PRO A 147 7.67 3.79 24.39
C PRO A 147 6.23 3.55 24.88
N GLY A 148 5.55 2.54 24.32
CA GLY A 148 4.14 2.25 24.62
C GLY A 148 3.18 2.49 23.46
N SER A 149 3.67 2.98 22.31
CA SER A 149 2.91 2.96 21.06
C SER A 149 2.83 1.53 20.54
N TYR A 150 1.69 0.86 20.73
CA TYR A 150 1.48 -0.51 20.28
C TYR A 150 0.98 -0.55 18.84
N ILE A 151 1.53 -1.48 18.05
CA ILE A 151 0.92 -1.86 16.78
C ILE A 151 -0.40 -2.57 17.11
N PRO A 152 -1.53 -2.16 16.50
CA PRO A 152 -2.80 -2.80 16.76
C PRO A 152 -2.73 -4.27 16.36
N SER A 153 -2.97 -5.15 17.33
CA SER A 153 -3.09 -6.60 17.13
C SER A 153 -4.55 -6.96 16.86
N TRP A 154 -4.77 -8.08 16.17
CA TRP A 154 -6.13 -8.58 15.89
C TRP A 154 -6.92 -8.87 17.18
N THR A 155 -6.25 -9.46 18.17
CA THR A 155 -6.79 -9.74 19.50
C THR A 155 -6.09 -8.88 20.55
N PRO A 156 -6.83 -8.20 21.44
CA PRO A 156 -6.22 -7.39 22.50
C PRO A 156 -5.36 -8.26 23.43
N PRO A 157 -4.35 -7.67 24.10
CA PRO A 157 -3.49 -8.43 25.00
C PRO A 157 -4.27 -9.00 26.19
N ILE A 158 -4.06 -10.29 26.47
CA ILE A 158 -4.69 -10.97 27.60
C ILE A 158 -4.05 -10.46 28.90
N LYS A 159 -4.87 -10.08 29.87
CA LYS A 159 -4.39 -9.57 31.18
C LYS A 159 -3.57 -10.66 31.89
N GLY A 160 -2.36 -10.31 32.32
CA GLY A 160 -1.47 -11.23 33.05
C GLY A 160 -0.71 -12.23 32.18
N PHE A 161 -0.96 -12.28 30.86
CA PHE A 161 -0.27 -13.20 29.97
C PHE A 161 1.07 -12.61 29.50
N ARG A 162 2.19 -13.14 30.01
CA ARG A 162 3.54 -12.80 29.55
C ARG A 162 4.15 -14.02 28.87
N LEU A 163 4.40 -13.94 27.56
CA LEU A 163 4.98 -15.05 26.78
C LEU A 163 6.33 -15.54 27.33
N LYS A 164 7.08 -14.65 28.02
CA LYS A 164 8.37 -15.00 28.62
C LYS A 164 8.22 -16.05 29.72
N ASP A 165 7.13 -16.00 30.47
CA ASP A 165 6.92 -16.86 31.64
C ASP A 165 6.64 -18.30 31.17
N GLN A 166 5.86 -18.47 30.09
CA GLN A 166 5.59 -19.78 29.48
C GLN A 166 6.83 -20.40 28.80
N ALA A 167 7.66 -19.58 28.16
CA ALA A 167 8.86 -20.07 27.48
C ALA A 167 9.95 -20.54 28.46
N ILE A 168 9.95 -20.00 29.68
CA ILE A 168 10.80 -20.45 30.78
C ILE A 168 10.27 -21.76 31.34
N GLU A 169 8.97 -21.84 31.63
CA GLU A 169 8.32 -23.06 32.13
C GLU A 169 8.52 -24.28 31.18
N LEU A 170 8.33 -24.09 29.87
CA LEU A 170 8.54 -25.17 28.88
C LEU A 170 10.01 -25.55 28.70
N ARG A 171 10.94 -24.62 28.96
CA ARG A 171 12.38 -24.92 28.91
C ARG A 171 12.81 -25.70 30.15
N GLU A 172 12.22 -25.43 31.30
CA GLU A 172 12.48 -26.17 32.54
C GLU A 172 11.90 -27.59 32.45
N GLU A 173 10.69 -27.77 31.91
CA GLU A 173 10.07 -29.09 31.69
C GLU A 173 10.88 -30.03 30.77
N TYR A 174 11.64 -29.48 29.83
CA TYR A 174 12.46 -30.26 28.88
C TYR A 174 13.93 -30.44 29.31
N ASN A 175 14.34 -29.92 30.47
CA ASN A 175 15.69 -30.11 31.03
C ASN A 175 15.74 -30.96 32.31
N ASP A 176 14.61 -31.59 32.69
CA ASP A 176 14.54 -32.64 33.71
C ASP A 176 14.70 -34.06 33.12
#